data_AF-A0A356TF67-F1
#
_entry.id   AF-A0A356TF67-F1
#
_cell.length_a   1.000
_cell.length_b   1.000
_cell.length_c   1.000
_cell.angle_alpha   90.00
_cell.angle_beta   90.00
_cell.angle_gamma   90.00
#
_symmetry.space_group_name_H-M   'P 1'
#
loop_
_entity.id
_entity.type
_entity.pdbx_description
1 polymer ?
#
loop_
_entity_poly.entity_id
_entity_poly.type
_entity_poly.pdbx_seq_one_letter_code
_entity_poly.pdbx_strand_id
1 'polypeptide(L)'
;GAVGVAFEGDVTLDAVVAQGCKPIGEPMIVVRAEGPRILELDRGKPLDVLRDTYDALDGPDRERMQKALFCGVQMREGQLEYHPGDFLIRNVVGVEKDRGALVVASRFEGYPVVQLHVRDAETSAADLRTHLETYREAHGDAAC
;
A
#
# COMPACT_ATOMS: atom_id res chain seq x y z
N GLY A 1 -19.25 2.51 -0.17
CA GLY A 1 -20.38 2.16 -1.04
C GLY A 1 -19.93 1.10 -2.02
N ALA A 2 -20.83 0.24 -2.48
CA ALA A 2 -20.54 -0.76 -3.50
C ALA A 2 -21.50 -0.57 -4.67
N VAL A 3 -21.03 -0.86 -5.89
CA VAL A 3 -21.83 -0.86 -7.11
C VAL A 3 -21.64 -2.23 -7.76
N GLY A 4 -22.73 -2.85 -8.21
CA GLY A 4 -22.72 -4.07 -9.00
C GLY A 4 -23.09 -3.78 -10.45
N VAL A 5 -22.40 -4.43 -11.39
CA VAL A 5 -22.68 -4.36 -12.83
C VAL A 5 -22.78 -5.79 -13.34
N ALA A 6 -23.79 -6.08 -14.17
CA ALA A 6 -23.98 -7.39 -14.80
C ALA A 6 -23.68 -7.30 -16.29
N PHE A 7 -23.00 -8.31 -16.82
CA PHE A 7 -22.64 -8.46 -18.22
C PHE A 7 -23.25 -9.77 -18.76
N GLU A 8 -23.68 -9.80 -20.02
CA GLU A 8 -24.22 -10.99 -20.71
C GLU A 8 -23.70 -11.04 -22.15
N GLY A 9 -23.45 -12.23 -22.68
CA GLY A 9 -22.90 -12.46 -24.02
C GLY A 9 -21.42 -12.86 -24.00
N ASP A 10 -20.76 -12.69 -25.14
CA ASP A 10 -19.33 -12.95 -25.30
C ASP A 10 -18.51 -11.72 -24.84
N VAL A 11 -18.21 -11.66 -23.55
CA VAL A 11 -17.54 -10.52 -22.92
C VAL A 11 -16.24 -10.97 -22.27
N THR A 12 -15.14 -10.35 -22.67
CA THR A 12 -13.86 -10.42 -21.96
C THR A 12 -13.76 -9.24 -21.01
N LEU A 13 -13.44 -9.51 -19.73
CA LEU A 13 -13.34 -8.49 -18.69
C LEU A 13 -11.90 -8.43 -18.16
N ASP A 14 -11.26 -7.28 -18.33
CA ASP A 14 -9.99 -6.95 -17.68
C ASP A 14 -10.20 -5.84 -16.65
N ALA A 15 -9.60 -6.01 -15.47
CA ALA A 15 -9.73 -5.06 -14.37
C ALA A 15 -8.48 -4.19 -14.26
N VAL A 16 -8.68 -2.86 -14.26
CA VAL A 16 -7.66 -1.87 -13.94
C VAL A 16 -8.04 -1.18 -12.64
N VAL A 17 -7.10 -1.05 -11.71
CA VAL A 17 -7.34 -0.41 -10.41
C VAL A 17 -6.40 0.77 -10.25
N ALA A 18 -6.92 1.90 -9.79
CA ALA A 18 -6.11 2.99 -9.27
C ALA A 18 -6.11 2.94 -7.75
N GLN A 19 -4.92 2.90 -7.16
CA GLN A 19 -4.78 2.87 -5.71
C GLN A 19 -4.70 4.30 -5.21
N GLY A 20 -5.68 4.74 -4.43
CA GLY A 20 -5.65 6.06 -3.78
C GLY A 20 -4.66 6.16 -2.62
N CYS A 21 -3.67 5.27 -2.57
CA CYS A 21 -2.62 5.20 -1.58
C CYS A 21 -1.28 5.26 -2.31
N LYS A 22 -0.42 6.20 -1.89
CA LYS A 22 0.93 6.36 -2.41
C LYS A 22 1.90 5.67 -1.44
N PRO A 23 2.80 4.79 -1.90
CA PRO A 23 3.84 4.22 -1.04
C PRO A 23 4.81 5.31 -0.57
N ILE A 24 5.25 5.21 0.67
CA ILE A 24 6.29 6.07 1.26
C ILE A 24 7.36 5.22 1.93
N GLY A 25 8.62 5.62 1.73
CA GLY A 25 9.76 4.81 2.14
C GLY A 25 9.84 3.49 1.38
N GLU A 26 10.69 2.60 1.88
CA GLU A 26 11.00 1.32 1.24
C GLU A 26 10.24 0.15 1.87
N PRO A 27 9.98 -0.94 1.11
CA PRO A 27 9.52 -2.19 1.69
C PRO A 27 10.49 -2.72 2.76
N MET A 28 9.91 -3.32 3.80
CA MET A 28 10.60 -3.78 5.00
C MET A 28 9.98 -5.07 5.52
N ILE A 29 10.79 -5.95 6.11
CA ILE A 29 10.33 -7.24 6.63
C ILE A 29 9.89 -7.06 8.08
N VAL A 30 8.70 -7.57 8.43
CA VAL A 30 8.29 -7.73 9.82
C VAL A 30 9.10 -8.86 10.44
N VAL A 31 10.03 -8.53 11.34
CA VAL A 31 10.88 -9.50 12.04
C VAL A 31 10.16 -10.05 13.27
N ARG A 32 9.36 -9.20 13.94
CA ARG A 32 8.61 -9.61 15.13
C ARG A 32 7.30 -8.85 15.26
N ALA A 33 6.22 -9.56 15.48
CA ALA A 33 4.90 -9.00 15.74
C ALA A 33 4.14 -9.75 16.83
N GLU A 34 3.22 -9.05 17.50
CA GLU A 34 2.32 -9.61 18.52
C GLU A 34 0.89 -9.11 18.23
N GLY A 35 0.09 -9.97 17.59
CA GLY A 35 -1.24 -9.61 17.12
C GLY A 35 -1.17 -8.43 16.12
N PRO A 36 -1.78 -7.27 16.42
CA PRO A 36 -1.72 -6.09 15.56
C PRO A 36 -0.47 -5.22 15.74
N ARG A 37 0.44 -5.60 16.64
CA ARG A 37 1.63 -4.80 16.96
C ARG A 37 2.82 -5.31 16.17
N ILE A 38 3.37 -4.49 15.29
CA ILE A 38 4.71 -4.70 14.76
C ILE A 38 5.67 -4.20 15.84
N LEU A 39 6.53 -5.09 16.32
CA LEU A 39 7.48 -4.81 17.39
C LEU A 39 8.91 -4.61 16.85
N GLU A 40 9.21 -5.19 15.70
CA GLU A 40 10.52 -5.14 15.08
C GLU A 40 10.43 -5.31 13.56
N LEU A 41 11.21 -4.52 12.85
CA LEU A 41 11.42 -4.57 11.42
C LEU A 41 12.89 -4.91 11.16
N ASP A 42 13.20 -5.42 9.97
CA ASP A 42 14.58 -5.64 9.50
C ASP A 42 15.43 -4.35 9.49
N ARG A 43 14.76 -3.19 9.45
CA ARG A 43 15.38 -1.86 9.54
C ARG A 43 15.41 -1.26 10.95
N GLY A 44 15.03 -2.02 11.98
CA GLY A 44 15.06 -1.61 13.38
C GLY A 44 13.69 -1.42 14.01
N LYS A 45 13.59 -0.53 15.00
CA LYS A 45 12.34 -0.29 15.72
C LYS A 45 11.32 0.45 14.85
N PRO A 46 10.04 0.05 14.82
CA PRO A 46 9.01 0.71 14.02
C PRO A 46 8.89 2.21 14.24
N LEU A 47 9.01 2.69 15.48
CA LEU A 47 8.95 4.12 15.76
C LEU A 47 10.15 4.90 15.16
N ASP A 48 11.33 4.31 15.15
CA ASP A 48 12.51 4.94 14.56
C ASP A 48 12.37 4.98 13.03
N VAL A 49 11.97 3.86 12.40
CA VAL A 49 11.68 3.80 10.96
C VAL A 49 10.61 4.82 10.55
N LEU A 50 9.57 5.00 11.36
CA LEU A 50 8.51 5.97 11.11
C LEU A 50 9.03 7.41 11.13
N ARG A 51 9.90 7.74 12.10
CA ARG A 51 10.54 9.06 12.19
C ARG A 51 11.45 9.31 11.01
N ASP A 52 12.31 8.36 10.68
CA ASP A 52 13.25 8.48 9.57
C ASP A 52 12.51 8.63 8.23
N THR A 53 11.41 7.89 8.05
CA THR A 53 10.54 8.04 6.88
C THR A 53 9.92 9.44 6.84
N TYR A 54 9.37 9.92 7.95
CA TYR A 54 8.79 11.27 8.02
C TYR A 54 9.81 12.36 7.68
N ASP A 55 11.03 12.25 8.21
CA ASP A 55 12.10 13.20 7.97
C ASP A 55 12.61 13.18 6.52
N ALA A 56 12.47 12.06 5.81
CA ALA A 56 12.80 11.94 4.39
C ALA A 56 11.71 12.47 3.44
N LEU A 57 10.46 12.64 3.90
CA LEU A 57 9.36 13.10 3.06
C LEU A 57 9.40 14.60 2.75
N ASP A 58 8.78 14.97 1.62
CA ASP A 58 8.52 16.36 1.25
C ASP A 58 7.32 16.95 2.02
N GLY A 59 7.11 18.27 1.91
CA GLY A 59 6.04 18.97 2.62
C GLY A 59 4.64 18.37 2.42
N PRO A 60 4.19 18.14 1.17
CA PRO A 60 2.89 17.54 0.89
C PRO A 60 2.70 16.14 1.48
N ASP A 61 3.69 15.23 1.34
CA ASP A 61 3.55 13.89 1.86
C ASP A 61 3.69 13.83 3.38
N ARG A 62 4.47 14.74 4.01
CA ARG A 62 4.48 14.91 5.47
C ARG A 62 3.10 15.30 6.01
N GLU A 63 2.42 16.25 5.38
CA GLU A 63 1.06 16.63 5.78
C GLU A 63 0.06 15.48 5.62
N ARG A 64 0.17 14.72 4.52
CA ARG A 64 -0.68 13.55 4.27
C ARG A 64 -0.44 12.47 5.32
N MET A 65 0.82 12.19 5.63
CA MET A 65 1.22 11.22 6.67
C MET A 65 0.66 11.58 8.05
N GLN A 66 0.65 12.87 8.42
CA GLN A 66 0.05 13.33 9.68
C GLN A 66 -1.47 13.14 9.73
N LYS A 67 -2.15 13.24 8.58
CA LYS A 67 -3.62 13.08 8.49
C LYS A 67 -4.06 11.63 8.47
N ALA A 68 -3.38 10.80 7.67
CA ALA A 68 -3.72 9.39 7.50
C ALA A 68 -2.52 8.56 7.04
N LEU A 69 -2.09 7.64 7.90
CA LEU A 69 -1.03 6.68 7.63
C LEU A 69 -1.61 5.27 7.50
N PHE A 70 -1.13 4.56 6.50
CA PHE A 70 -1.50 3.18 6.21
C PHE A 70 -0.26 2.30 6.14
N CYS A 71 -0.48 1.01 6.31
CA CYS A 71 0.51 -0.04 6.16
C CYS A 71 0.00 -1.00 5.08
N GLY A 72 0.71 -1.07 3.97
CA GLY A 72 0.53 -2.13 2.99
C GLY A 72 1.17 -3.41 3.50
N VAL A 73 0.44 -4.52 3.47
CA VAL A 73 0.93 -5.85 3.84
C VAL A 73 0.96 -6.74 2.60
N GLN A 74 2.11 -7.35 2.30
CA GLN A 74 2.28 -8.21 1.12
C GLN A 74 1.19 -9.29 1.06
N MET A 75 0.61 -9.48 -0.12
CA MET A 75 -0.45 -10.46 -0.33
C MET A 75 0.05 -11.85 -0.75
N ARG A 76 1.21 -11.93 -1.40
CA ARG A 76 1.76 -13.17 -1.97
C ARG A 76 3.16 -13.44 -1.44
N GLU A 77 3.40 -14.62 -0.92
CA GLU A 77 4.73 -15.04 -0.46
C GLU A 77 5.71 -15.27 -1.62
N GLY A 78 7.00 -15.06 -1.39
CA GLY A 78 8.06 -15.42 -2.35
C GLY A 78 8.30 -14.42 -3.50
N GLN A 79 7.72 -13.22 -3.43
CA GLN A 79 7.91 -12.19 -4.45
C GLN A 79 9.22 -11.42 -4.21
N LEU A 80 10.03 -11.27 -5.26
CA LEU A 80 11.32 -10.56 -5.21
C LEU A 80 11.19 -9.05 -5.53
N GLU A 81 10.19 -8.69 -6.35
CA GLU A 81 9.90 -7.31 -6.74
C GLU A 81 8.47 -6.94 -6.32
N TYR A 82 8.32 -5.72 -5.77
CA TYR A 82 7.07 -5.23 -5.20
C TYR A 82 6.54 -4.06 -6.03
N HIS A 83 5.33 -4.20 -6.55
CA HIS A 83 4.66 -3.18 -7.35
C HIS A 83 3.41 -2.65 -6.63
N PRO A 84 2.93 -1.45 -7.02
CA PRO A 84 1.60 -0.99 -6.62
C PRO A 84 0.54 -2.06 -6.93
N GLY A 85 -0.24 -2.46 -5.93
CA GLY A 85 -1.22 -3.54 -6.04
C GLY A 85 -0.79 -4.89 -5.45
N ASP A 86 0.47 -5.06 -5.05
CA ASP A 86 0.94 -6.28 -4.34
C ASP A 86 0.70 -6.23 -2.82
N PHE A 87 0.29 -5.06 -2.32
CA PHE A 87 0.03 -4.81 -0.90
C PHE A 87 -1.45 -4.67 -0.60
N LEU A 88 -1.87 -5.32 0.48
CA LEU A 88 -3.15 -5.14 1.11
C LEU A 88 -3.10 -3.99 2.10
N ILE A 89 -3.80 -2.91 1.79
CA ILE A 89 -3.77 -1.68 2.60
C ILE A 89 -4.52 -1.87 3.92
N ARG A 90 -3.87 -1.50 5.02
CA ARG A 90 -4.39 -1.57 6.39
C ARG A 90 -4.16 -0.26 7.13
N ASN A 91 -5.10 0.08 8.00
CA ASN A 91 -4.99 1.31 8.79
C ASN A 91 -3.90 1.18 9.85
N VAL A 92 -3.05 2.20 9.99
CA VAL A 92 -2.22 2.35 11.18
C VAL A 92 -3.08 2.98 12.26
N VAL A 93 -3.32 2.24 13.34
CA VAL A 93 -4.15 2.66 14.47
C VAL A 93 -3.39 3.64 15.36
N GLY A 94 -2.07 3.46 15.47
CA GLY A 94 -1.22 4.35 16.25
C GLY A 94 0.15 3.75 16.54
N VAL A 95 0.86 4.38 17.47
CA VAL A 95 2.19 3.97 17.95
C VAL A 95 2.13 3.73 19.46
N GLU A 96 2.67 2.62 19.92
CA GLU A 96 2.87 2.31 21.33
C GLU A 96 4.29 2.72 21.75
N LYS A 97 4.43 3.94 22.30
CA LYS A 97 5.74 4.58 22.56
C LYS A 97 6.63 3.77 23.50
N ASP A 98 6.07 3.20 24.55
CA ASP A 98 6.84 2.45 25.57
C ASP A 98 7.53 1.22 24.97
N ARG A 99 6.91 0.60 23.97
CA ARG A 99 7.45 -0.56 23.24
C ARG A 99 8.15 -0.19 21.93
N GLY A 100 8.05 1.06 21.48
CA GLY A 100 8.49 1.50 20.16
C GLY A 100 7.75 0.81 19.00
N ALA A 101 6.51 0.37 19.24
CA ALA A 101 5.76 -0.50 18.33
C ALA A 101 4.77 0.27 17.46
N LEU A 102 4.51 -0.25 16.26
CA LEU A 102 3.47 0.24 15.35
C LEU A 102 2.24 -0.65 15.44
N VAL A 103 1.07 -0.06 15.67
CA VAL A 103 -0.21 -0.79 15.75
C VAL A 103 -0.92 -0.67 14.41
N VAL A 104 -1.09 -1.80 13.73
CA VAL A 104 -1.75 -1.89 12.42
C VAL A 104 -3.00 -2.74 12.56
N ALA A 105 -4.09 -2.37 11.90
CA ALA A 105 -5.36 -3.10 11.91
C ALA A 105 -5.28 -4.42 11.09
N SER A 106 -4.28 -5.26 11.36
CA SER A 106 -4.03 -6.56 10.76
C SER A 106 -3.50 -7.52 11.81
N ARG A 107 -3.47 -8.82 11.50
CA ARG A 107 -2.61 -9.78 12.19
C ARG A 107 -1.44 -10.09 11.27
N PHE A 108 -0.28 -10.34 11.87
CA PHE A 108 0.94 -10.69 11.14
C PHE A 108 1.29 -12.14 11.49
N GLU A 109 1.47 -12.95 10.46
CA GLU A 109 1.91 -14.35 10.56
C GLU A 109 3.19 -14.49 9.73
N GLY A 110 4.19 -15.18 10.27
CA GLY A 110 5.50 -15.31 9.62
C GLY A 110 6.26 -13.99 9.56
N TYR A 111 6.89 -13.72 8.41
CA TYR A 111 7.75 -12.57 8.15
C TYR A 111 7.27 -11.76 6.94
N PRO A 112 6.05 -11.21 6.96
CA PRO A 112 5.49 -10.53 5.79
C PRO A 112 6.28 -9.26 5.50
N VAL A 113 6.40 -8.94 4.22
CA VAL A 113 6.88 -7.62 3.79
C VAL A 113 5.75 -6.61 3.95
N VAL A 114 6.11 -5.45 4.52
CA VAL A 114 5.22 -4.31 4.70
C VAL A 114 5.84 -3.05 4.12
N GLN A 115 5.00 -2.07 3.78
CA GLN A 115 5.45 -0.75 3.34
C GLN A 115 4.47 0.31 3.82
N LEU A 116 4.98 1.46 4.26
CA LEU A 116 4.16 2.58 4.69
C LEU A 116 3.50 3.25 3.48
N HIS A 117 2.28 3.74 3.66
CA HIS A 117 1.50 4.38 2.61
C HIS A 117 0.76 5.60 3.17
N VAL A 118 0.62 6.64 2.35
CA VAL A 118 -0.23 7.80 2.64
C VAL A 118 -1.41 7.83 1.68
N ARG A 119 -2.52 8.43 2.10
CA ARG A 119 -3.65 8.63 1.20
C ARG A 119 -3.34 9.75 0.23
N ASP A 120 -3.55 9.47 -1.06
CA ASP A 120 -3.51 10.47 -2.12
C ASP A 120 -4.78 10.35 -2.97
N ALA A 121 -5.87 10.86 -2.41
CA ALA A 121 -7.18 10.81 -3.07
C ALA A 121 -7.26 11.75 -4.28
N GLU A 122 -6.42 12.80 -4.34
CA GLU A 122 -6.41 13.77 -5.42
C GLU A 122 -5.71 13.21 -6.67
N THR A 123 -4.63 12.44 -6.52
CA THR A 123 -3.94 11.82 -7.66
C THR A 123 -4.53 10.49 -8.11
N SER A 124 -5.36 9.82 -7.30
CA SER A 124 -6.00 8.54 -7.66
C SER A 124 -6.76 8.57 -8.99
N ALA A 125 -7.40 9.71 -9.32
CA ALA A 125 -8.09 9.86 -10.61
C ALA A 125 -7.12 10.04 -11.79
N ALA A 126 -5.94 10.61 -11.55
CA ALA A 126 -4.88 10.72 -12.55
C ALA A 126 -4.20 9.35 -12.77
N ASP A 127 -3.90 8.63 -11.67
CA ASP A 127 -3.37 7.27 -11.68
C ASP A 127 -4.26 6.32 -12.51
N LEU A 128 -5.59 6.40 -12.32
CA LEU A 128 -6.54 5.62 -13.12
C LEU A 128 -6.45 5.94 -14.61
N ARG A 129 -6.33 7.21 -14.97
CA ARG A 129 -6.23 7.62 -16.38
C ARG A 129 -4.95 7.06 -17.00
N THR A 130 -3.82 7.18 -16.32
CA THR A 130 -2.54 6.64 -16.80
C THR A 130 -2.62 5.13 -17.00
N HIS A 131 -3.15 4.36 -16.04
CA HIS A 131 -3.29 2.92 -16.21
C HIS A 131 -4.22 2.54 -17.38
N LEU A 132 -5.31 3.28 -17.58
CA LEU A 132 -6.22 3.07 -18.72
C LEU A 132 -5.58 3.43 -20.06
N GLU A 133 -4.76 4.48 -20.11
CA GLU A 133 -4.01 4.87 -21.30
C GLU A 133 -2.97 3.80 -21.67
N THR A 134 -2.17 3.33 -20.71
CA THR A 134 -1.22 2.23 -20.93
C THR A 134 -1.91 0.94 -21.36
N TYR A 135 -3.03 0.58 -20.73
CA TYR A 135 -3.80 -0.60 -21.13
C TYR A 135 -4.32 -0.48 -22.58
N ARG A 136 -4.85 0.70 -22.95
CA ARG A 136 -5.28 0.99 -24.33
C ARG A 136 -4.13 0.89 -25.34
N GLU A 137 -2.94 1.34 -25.00
CA GLU A 137 -1.78 1.24 -25.88
C GLU A 137 -1.31 -0.21 -26.05
N ALA A 138 -1.29 -0.99 -24.97
CA ALA A 138 -0.88 -2.39 -24.99
C ALA A 138 -1.86 -3.32 -25.72
N HIS A 139 -3.16 -2.98 -25.74
CA HIS A 139 -4.22 -3.82 -26.32
C HIS A 139 -4.94 -3.16 -27.52
N GLY A 140 -4.48 -1.98 -27.95
CA GLY A 140 -5.06 -1.19 -29.03
C GLY A 140 -4.80 -1.72 -30.45
N ASP A 141 -3.86 -2.67 -30.61
CA ASP A 141 -3.51 -3.28 -31.90
C ASP A 141 -4.25 -4.60 -32.20
N ALA A 142 -5.15 -5.06 -31.32
CA ALA A 142 -5.91 -6.30 -31.53
C ALA A 142 -7.16 -6.12 -32.43
N ALA A 143 -7.33 -4.96 -33.06
CA ALA A 143 -8.43 -4.68 -33.98
C ALA A 143 -7.89 -4.16 -35.32
N CYS A 144 -7.24 -5.02 -36.10
CA CYS A 144 -7.04 -4.85 -37.54
C CYS A 144 -7.13 -6.21 -38.24
#